data_AF-A0A6H1NC49-F1
#
_entry.id   AF-A0A6H1NC49-F1
#
_cell.length_a   1.000
_cell.length_b   1.000
_cell.length_c   1.000
_cell.angle_alpha   90.00
_cell.angle_beta   90.00
_cell.angle_gamma   90.00
#
_symmetry.space_group_name_H-M   'P 1'
#
loop_
_entity.id
_entity.type
_entity.pdbx_description
1 polymer ?
#
loop_
_entity_poly.entity_id
_entity_poly.type
_entity_poly.pdbx_seq_one_letter_code
_entity_poly.pdbx_strand_id
1 'polypeptide(L)'
;MTTVTEVDVLRDALGLLKDREQVAERLLDSSAKHSFDPDKELDWDAPFEEGKWFWPPELVSLYDTPLWKRMGEEQRVLLSHHEAAALASLGIWFEIILMQLLVRHIYDKAATSAHVRYALTEIEDECRHSKMFARLISHGGTPYYPVSRTHLNLGRVFKTISTTPGSFTATLLGEEILDWMQRLTFPDERVQSLVRGVTRIHVVEEARHVRYAREELRRQMVTAPRWSQEFTRVTSGEFARIFSVAFVNPEVYTNVGLDQREAVAQVRASGHRREVMQTGAKRLTDFLDDIGVLRGVGRRLWKASGLLA
;
A
#
# COMPACT_ATOMS: atom_id res chain seq x y z
N MET A 1 -15.73 48.19 -16.18
CA MET A 1 -16.30 46.92 -15.68
C MET A 1 -15.29 45.84 -16.00
N THR A 2 -14.48 45.48 -15.02
CA THR A 2 -13.46 44.44 -15.14
C THR A 2 -14.18 43.10 -15.09
N THR A 3 -14.19 42.39 -16.22
CA THR A 3 -14.62 41.00 -16.30
C THR A 3 -13.74 40.19 -15.34
N VAL A 4 -14.32 39.74 -14.24
CA VAL A 4 -13.74 38.68 -13.40
C VAL A 4 -13.61 37.47 -14.31
N THR A 5 -12.39 37.14 -14.68
CA THR A 5 -12.04 35.89 -15.38
C THR A 5 -12.65 34.75 -14.57
N GLU A 6 -13.54 33.98 -15.19
CA GLU A 6 -13.97 32.69 -14.64
C GLU A 6 -12.70 31.92 -14.25
N VAL A 7 -12.51 31.70 -12.96
CA VAL A 7 -11.51 30.74 -12.49
C VAL A 7 -11.92 29.43 -13.14
N ASP A 8 -11.10 28.88 -14.04
CA ASP A 8 -11.33 27.57 -14.64
C ASP A 8 -11.46 26.55 -13.51
N VAL A 9 -12.71 26.27 -13.10
CA VAL A 9 -12.96 25.37 -11.99
C VAL A 9 -12.71 23.97 -12.49
N LEU A 10 -11.54 23.43 -12.13
CA LEU A 10 -11.15 22.08 -12.51
C LEU A 10 -12.19 21.07 -12.00
N ARG A 11 -12.59 20.16 -12.90
CA ARG A 11 -13.63 19.15 -12.65
C ARG A 11 -13.26 17.84 -13.32
N ASP A 12 -13.61 16.73 -12.68
CA ASP A 12 -13.61 15.38 -13.26
C ASP A 12 -14.99 14.71 -13.11
N ALA A 13 -15.06 13.40 -13.33
CA ALA A 13 -16.31 12.63 -13.20
C ALA A 13 -16.88 12.63 -11.77
N LEU A 14 -16.03 12.83 -10.75
CA LEU A 14 -16.39 12.87 -9.34
C LEU A 14 -16.81 14.28 -8.88
N GLY A 15 -16.80 15.26 -9.79
CA GLY A 15 -17.24 16.63 -9.52
C GLY A 15 -16.08 17.63 -9.41
N LEU A 16 -16.33 18.75 -8.75
CA LEU A 16 -15.36 19.84 -8.63
C LEU A 16 -14.14 19.38 -7.84
N LEU A 17 -12.95 19.81 -8.27
CA LEU A 17 -11.73 19.62 -7.50
C LEU A 17 -11.72 20.57 -6.32
N LYS A 18 -11.27 20.07 -5.17
CA LYS A 18 -11.12 20.87 -3.95
C LYS A 18 -9.93 21.83 -4.10
N ASP A 19 -9.94 22.92 -3.33
CA ASP A 19 -8.75 23.77 -3.24
C ASP A 19 -7.58 22.99 -2.62
N ARG A 20 -6.40 23.12 -3.21
CA ARG A 20 -5.24 22.30 -2.87
C ARG A 20 -4.68 22.64 -1.48
N GLU A 21 -4.55 23.92 -1.19
CA GLU A 21 -4.00 24.40 0.07
C GLU A 21 -4.96 24.12 1.22
N GLN A 22 -6.27 24.37 1.03
CA GLN A 22 -7.28 24.05 2.03
C GLN A 22 -7.35 22.55 2.37
N VAL A 23 -7.15 21.67 1.38
CA VAL A 23 -7.06 20.22 1.65
C VAL A 23 -5.83 19.93 2.50
N ALA A 24 -4.67 20.48 2.14
CA ALA A 24 -3.42 20.27 2.88
C ALA A 24 -3.48 20.81 4.32
N GLU A 25 -4.06 21.99 4.55
CA GLU A 25 -4.27 22.56 5.89
C GLU A 25 -5.08 21.64 6.79
N ARG A 26 -6.20 21.10 6.30
CA ARG A 26 -7.03 20.15 7.08
C ARG A 26 -6.29 18.86 7.39
N LEU A 27 -5.46 18.39 6.46
CA LEU A 27 -4.68 17.17 6.66
C LEU A 27 -3.56 17.41 7.69
N LEU A 28 -2.89 18.57 7.65
CA LEU A 28 -1.93 18.99 8.67
C LEU A 28 -2.57 19.06 10.07
N ASP A 29 -3.75 19.66 10.19
CA ASP A 29 -4.50 19.72 11.45
C ASP A 29 -4.88 18.33 11.97
N SER A 30 -5.11 17.38 11.06
CA SER A 30 -5.39 15.98 11.38
C SER A 30 -4.14 15.23 11.83
N SER A 31 -3.01 15.36 11.11
CA SER A 31 -1.73 14.77 11.48
C SER A 31 -1.27 15.22 12.86
N ALA A 32 -1.41 16.51 13.18
CA ALA A 32 -1.06 17.04 14.51
C ALA A 32 -1.81 16.37 15.67
N LYS A 33 -2.97 15.76 15.43
CA LYS A 33 -3.79 15.07 16.44
C LYS A 33 -3.59 13.55 16.45
N HIS A 34 -3.12 13.00 15.33
CA HIS A 34 -3.18 11.57 15.03
C HIS A 34 -1.89 11.03 14.40
N SER A 35 -0.74 11.58 14.83
CA SER A 35 0.59 11.01 14.60
C SER A 35 1.10 10.39 15.91
N PHE A 36 1.51 9.13 15.84
CA PHE A 36 1.89 8.30 16.97
C PHE A 36 3.40 8.05 16.99
N ASP A 37 3.98 7.94 18.18
CA ASP A 37 5.34 7.46 18.36
C ASP A 37 5.31 5.95 18.64
N PRO A 38 5.56 5.08 17.65
CA PRO A 38 5.42 3.63 17.82
C PRO A 38 6.37 3.05 18.86
N ASP A 39 7.47 3.73 19.20
CA ASP A 39 8.38 3.30 20.26
C ASP A 39 7.80 3.53 21.66
N LYS A 40 6.81 4.41 21.81
CA LYS A 40 6.13 4.72 23.07
C LYS A 40 4.72 4.13 23.17
N GLU A 41 4.04 3.99 22.04
CA GLU A 41 2.62 3.62 21.95
C GLU A 41 2.39 2.10 21.95
N LEU A 42 3.43 1.32 21.67
CA LEU A 42 3.38 -0.13 21.59
C LEU A 42 4.18 -0.76 22.73
N ASP A 43 3.60 -1.78 23.34
CA ASP A 43 4.29 -2.61 24.32
C ASP A 43 5.17 -3.64 23.59
N TRP A 44 6.41 -3.24 23.30
CA TRP A 44 7.41 -4.07 22.64
C TRP A 44 8.03 -5.13 23.57
N ASP A 45 7.78 -5.06 24.87
CA ASP A 45 8.31 -6.01 25.85
C ASP A 45 7.28 -7.11 26.17
N ALA A 46 6.02 -6.93 25.77
CA ALA A 46 4.98 -7.95 25.86
C ALA A 46 5.38 -9.20 25.06
N PRO A 47 5.36 -10.40 25.67
CA PRO A 47 5.63 -11.63 24.96
C PRO A 47 4.49 -11.93 23.96
N PHE A 48 4.83 -12.57 22.85
CA PHE A 48 3.82 -13.15 21.97
C PHE A 48 3.03 -14.24 22.69
N GLU A 49 1.73 -14.25 22.47
CA GLU A 49 0.81 -15.21 23.07
C GLU A 49 0.81 -16.50 22.24
N GLU A 50 0.93 -17.65 22.90
CA GLU A 50 0.93 -18.96 22.24
C GLU A 50 -0.40 -19.21 21.52
N GLY A 51 -0.33 -19.77 20.31
CA GLY A 51 -1.50 -20.07 19.47
C GLY A 51 -2.15 -18.87 18.78
N LYS A 52 -1.77 -17.62 19.12
CA LYS A 52 -2.26 -16.43 18.39
C LYS A 52 -1.53 -16.24 17.06
N TRP A 53 -2.31 -15.82 16.07
CA TRP A 53 -1.86 -15.58 14.71
C TRP A 53 -1.11 -14.25 14.59
N PHE A 54 -0.26 -14.10 13.58
CA PHE A 54 0.39 -12.83 13.25
C PHE A 54 -0.31 -12.10 12.12
N TRP A 55 -1.31 -12.74 11.53
CA TRP A 55 -2.11 -12.23 10.44
C TRP A 55 -3.44 -13.01 10.45
N PRO A 56 -4.60 -12.40 10.14
CA PRO A 56 -5.86 -13.13 10.08
C PRO A 56 -5.72 -14.38 9.19
N PRO A 57 -6.17 -15.57 9.63
CA PRO A 57 -6.00 -16.82 8.89
C PRO A 57 -6.51 -16.72 7.45
N GLU A 58 -7.64 -16.06 7.26
CA GLU A 58 -8.31 -15.88 5.97
C GLU A 58 -7.49 -15.00 4.99
N LEU A 59 -6.49 -14.27 5.48
CA LEU A 59 -5.60 -13.48 4.65
C LEU A 59 -4.26 -14.19 4.36
N VAL A 60 -3.97 -15.32 5.03
CA VAL A 60 -2.77 -16.12 4.79
C VAL A 60 -2.81 -16.70 3.38
N SER A 61 -1.70 -16.63 2.66
CA SER A 61 -1.67 -16.85 1.21
C SER A 61 -2.16 -18.24 0.76
N LEU A 62 -1.95 -19.27 1.59
CA LEU A 62 -2.35 -20.64 1.35
C LEU A 62 -3.76 -20.99 1.85
N TYR A 63 -4.48 -20.07 2.49
CA TYR A 63 -5.79 -20.35 3.07
C TYR A 63 -6.73 -21.06 2.08
N ASP A 64 -7.46 -22.07 2.59
CA ASP A 64 -8.39 -22.97 1.86
C ASP A 64 -7.77 -23.86 0.75
N THR A 65 -6.47 -23.78 0.50
CA THR A 65 -5.80 -24.68 -0.46
C THR A 65 -5.68 -26.13 0.04
N PRO A 66 -5.49 -27.12 -0.85
CA PRO A 66 -5.17 -28.49 -0.44
C PRO A 66 -3.95 -28.59 0.49
N LEU A 67 -2.90 -27.78 0.29
CA LEU A 67 -1.71 -27.76 1.16
C LEU A 67 -2.08 -27.25 2.55
N TRP A 68 -2.84 -26.15 2.63
CA TRP A 68 -3.34 -25.61 3.90
C TRP A 68 -4.11 -26.64 4.70
N LYS A 69 -5.01 -27.38 4.05
CA LYS A 69 -5.81 -28.44 4.69
C LYS A 69 -4.97 -29.56 5.30
N ARG A 70 -3.75 -29.79 4.79
CA ARG A 70 -2.79 -30.79 5.32
C ARG A 70 -1.83 -30.24 6.37
N MET A 71 -1.64 -28.92 6.43
CA MET A 71 -0.80 -28.28 7.45
C MET A 71 -1.41 -28.44 8.85
N GLY A 72 -0.57 -28.72 9.85
CA GLY A 72 -0.95 -28.62 11.26
C GLY A 72 -1.18 -27.16 11.68
N GLU A 73 -1.91 -26.95 12.77
CA GLU A 73 -2.25 -25.60 13.25
C GLU A 73 -1.00 -24.78 13.58
N GLU A 74 -0.03 -25.37 14.28
CA GLU A 74 1.26 -24.72 14.58
C GLU A 74 1.99 -24.26 13.31
N GLN A 75 2.00 -25.07 12.25
CA GLN A 75 2.64 -24.71 10.99
C GLN A 75 1.89 -23.58 10.26
N ARG A 76 0.56 -23.50 10.41
CA ARG A 76 -0.25 -22.40 9.86
C ARG A 76 -0.01 -21.10 10.62
N VAL A 77 0.05 -21.15 11.95
CA VAL A 77 0.40 -19.99 12.79
C VAL A 77 1.81 -19.51 12.45
N LEU A 78 2.76 -20.44 12.33
CA LEU A 78 4.13 -20.14 11.91
C LEU A 78 4.17 -19.49 10.52
N LEU A 79 3.40 -20.00 9.55
CA LEU A 79 3.29 -19.37 8.22
C LEU A 79 2.75 -17.93 8.33
N SER A 80 1.73 -17.69 9.15
CA SER A 80 1.21 -16.33 9.37
C SER A 80 2.26 -15.37 9.92
N HIS A 81 3.16 -15.87 10.78
CA HIS A 81 4.28 -15.10 11.33
C HIS A 81 5.27 -14.69 10.24
N HIS A 82 5.70 -15.64 9.43
CA HIS A 82 6.62 -15.37 8.33
C HIS A 82 6.00 -14.48 7.24
N GLU A 83 4.70 -14.65 6.93
CA GLU A 83 4.00 -13.78 5.99
C GLU A 83 3.80 -12.36 6.51
N ALA A 84 3.50 -12.17 7.80
CA ALA A 84 3.43 -10.84 8.42
C ALA A 84 4.79 -10.11 8.32
N ALA A 85 5.89 -10.81 8.61
CA ALA A 85 7.24 -10.27 8.45
C ALA A 85 7.58 -9.94 6.97
N ALA A 86 7.12 -10.78 6.03
CA ALA A 86 7.30 -10.52 4.61
C ALA A 86 6.51 -9.30 4.12
N LEU A 87 5.28 -9.10 4.62
CA LEU A 87 4.48 -7.93 4.31
C LEU A 87 5.08 -6.65 4.92
N ALA A 88 5.58 -6.71 6.16
CA ALA A 88 6.32 -5.60 6.77
C ALA A 88 7.60 -5.26 5.96
N SER A 89 8.31 -6.29 5.46
CA SER A 89 9.49 -6.11 4.60
C SER A 89 9.14 -5.44 3.27
N LEU A 90 8.00 -5.83 2.68
CA LEU A 90 7.46 -5.21 1.47
C LEU A 90 7.05 -3.75 1.71
N GLY A 91 6.41 -3.46 2.85
CA GLY A 91 6.02 -2.12 3.28
C GLY A 91 7.22 -1.17 3.32
N ILE A 92 8.29 -1.55 4.05
CA ILE A 92 9.54 -0.76 4.11
C ILE A 92 10.08 -0.44 2.70
N TRP A 93 10.14 -1.45 1.82
CA TRP A 93 10.62 -1.23 0.46
C TRP A 93 9.75 -0.25 -0.34
N PHE A 94 8.42 -0.34 -0.16
CA PHE A 94 7.45 0.50 -0.82
C PHE A 94 7.48 1.95 -0.31
N GLU A 95 7.47 2.16 1.00
CA GLU A 95 7.56 3.48 1.64
C GLU A 95 8.82 4.23 1.24
N ILE A 96 9.96 3.53 1.12
CA ILE A 96 11.20 4.12 0.60
C ILE A 96 11.04 4.63 -0.84
N ILE A 97 10.26 3.94 -1.66
CA ILE A 97 9.91 4.42 -3.01
C ILE A 97 9.00 5.65 -2.91
N LEU A 98 7.97 5.62 -2.06
CA LEU A 98 7.02 6.72 -1.89
C LEU A 98 7.71 8.00 -1.44
N MET A 99 8.58 7.93 -0.42
CA MET A 99 9.35 9.09 0.03
C MET A 99 10.15 9.72 -1.11
N GLN A 100 10.79 8.92 -1.98
CA GLN A 100 11.52 9.43 -3.15
C GLN A 100 10.61 10.11 -4.17
N LEU A 101 9.40 9.58 -4.37
CA LEU A 101 8.42 10.16 -5.28
C LEU A 101 7.83 11.46 -4.73
N LEU A 102 7.55 11.53 -3.43
CA LEU A 102 7.07 12.74 -2.75
C LEU A 102 8.12 13.84 -2.75
N VAL A 103 9.37 13.52 -2.40
CA VAL A 103 10.49 14.47 -2.48
C VAL A 103 10.62 15.04 -3.89
N ARG A 104 10.52 14.20 -4.92
CA ARG A 104 10.55 14.64 -6.33
C ARG A 104 9.33 15.49 -6.71
N HIS A 105 8.15 15.17 -6.19
CA HIS A 105 6.92 15.94 -6.44
C HIS A 105 6.99 17.37 -5.89
N ILE A 106 7.57 17.55 -4.70
CA ILE A 106 7.63 18.86 -4.03
C ILE A 106 8.88 19.67 -4.36
N TYR A 107 9.86 19.09 -5.05
CA TYR A 107 11.18 19.67 -5.30
C TYR A 107 11.16 21.10 -5.85
N ASP A 108 10.21 21.41 -6.74
CA ASP A 108 10.10 22.69 -7.44
C ASP A 108 8.93 23.57 -6.94
N LYS A 109 8.35 23.24 -5.79
CA LYS A 109 7.15 23.91 -5.25
C LYS A 109 7.52 24.92 -4.16
N ALA A 110 6.61 25.87 -3.91
CA ALA A 110 6.80 26.88 -2.87
C ALA A 110 6.89 26.21 -1.48
N ALA A 111 8.06 26.30 -0.86
CA ALA A 111 8.36 25.65 0.42
C ALA A 111 7.46 26.13 1.58
N THR A 112 6.84 27.30 1.45
CA THR A 112 5.92 27.87 2.44
C THR A 112 4.47 27.41 2.28
N SER A 113 4.15 26.65 1.23
CA SER A 113 2.79 26.14 1.00
C SER A 113 2.41 25.05 2.01
N ALA A 114 1.12 24.99 2.36
CA ALA A 114 0.58 23.90 3.16
C ALA A 114 0.75 22.57 2.43
N HIS A 115 0.65 22.57 1.10
CA HIS A 115 0.88 21.39 0.26
C HIS A 115 2.27 20.77 0.47
N VAL A 116 3.34 21.58 0.40
CA VAL A 116 4.70 21.09 0.62
C VAL A 116 4.89 20.62 2.06
N ARG A 117 4.38 21.36 3.04
CA ARG A 117 4.44 20.99 4.45
C ARG A 117 3.75 19.65 4.73
N TYR A 118 2.59 19.41 4.13
CA TYR A 118 1.88 18.14 4.29
C TYR A 118 2.65 16.98 3.67
N ALA A 119 3.21 17.14 2.46
CA ALA A 119 4.03 16.10 1.85
C ALA A 119 5.27 15.74 2.68
N LEU A 120 5.87 16.73 3.37
CA LEU A 120 6.96 16.49 4.31
C LEU A 120 6.48 15.76 5.57
N THR A 121 5.27 16.05 6.04
CA THR A 121 4.64 15.33 7.16
C THR A 121 4.41 13.86 6.78
N GLU A 122 3.91 13.59 5.57
CA GLU A 122 3.78 12.22 5.05
C GLU A 122 5.13 11.50 5.00
N ILE A 123 6.21 12.16 4.55
CA ILE A 123 7.57 11.59 4.59
C ILE A 123 8.04 11.28 6.02
N GLU A 124 7.70 12.13 7.00
CA GLU A 124 8.00 11.87 8.41
C GLU A 124 7.24 10.65 8.95
N ASP A 125 5.96 10.52 8.58
CA ASP A 125 5.10 9.39 8.91
C ASP A 125 5.69 8.10 8.32
N GLU A 126 6.08 8.08 7.04
CA GLU A 126 6.73 6.91 6.41
C GLU A 126 8.07 6.52 7.04
N CYS A 127 8.85 7.50 7.50
CA CYS A 127 10.08 7.18 8.25
C CYS A 127 9.76 6.46 9.57
N ARG A 128 8.67 6.81 10.24
CA ARG A 128 8.24 6.15 11.49
C ARG A 128 7.67 4.77 11.20
N HIS A 129 6.84 4.61 10.16
CA HIS A 129 6.30 3.33 9.72
C HIS A 129 7.41 2.32 9.38
N SER A 130 8.37 2.72 8.54
CA SER A 130 9.50 1.88 8.15
C SER A 130 10.33 1.41 9.36
N LYS A 131 10.58 2.28 10.34
CA LYS A 131 11.28 1.91 11.59
C LYS A 131 10.45 0.95 12.43
N MET A 132 9.14 1.21 12.56
CA MET A 132 8.21 0.33 13.29
C MET A 132 8.18 -1.07 12.67
N PHE A 133 8.08 -1.18 11.34
CA PHE A 133 8.12 -2.46 10.65
C PHE A 133 9.46 -3.17 10.79
N ALA A 134 10.59 -2.45 10.72
CA ALA A 134 11.91 -3.04 10.93
C ALA A 134 12.06 -3.60 12.36
N ARG A 135 11.52 -2.89 13.35
CA ARG A 135 11.48 -3.36 14.74
C ARG A 135 10.56 -4.57 14.92
N LEU A 136 9.39 -4.60 14.27
CA LEU A 136 8.49 -5.75 14.27
C LEU A 136 9.17 -7.01 13.72
N ILE A 137 9.85 -6.90 12.58
CA ILE A 137 10.57 -8.03 11.98
C ILE A 137 11.67 -8.55 12.92
N SER A 138 12.44 -7.62 13.51
CA SER A 138 13.53 -7.96 14.42
C SER A 138 13.03 -8.62 15.71
N HIS A 139 11.95 -8.09 16.29
CA HIS A 139 11.30 -8.61 17.49
C HIS A 139 10.62 -9.97 17.22
N GLY A 140 10.09 -10.18 16.01
CA GLY A 140 9.50 -11.44 15.55
C GLY A 140 10.47 -12.61 15.51
N GLY A 141 11.78 -12.37 15.44
CA GLY A 141 12.77 -13.45 15.27
C GLY A 141 12.69 -14.15 13.90
N THR A 142 11.91 -13.61 12.97
CA THR A 142 11.84 -14.06 11.57
C THR A 142 12.95 -13.42 10.74
N PRO A 143 13.38 -14.05 9.62
CA PRO A 143 14.24 -13.38 8.66
C PRO A 143 13.60 -12.11 8.07
N TYR A 144 14.43 -11.16 7.66
CA TYR A 144 14.01 -10.10 6.75
C TYR A 144 13.81 -10.68 5.35
N TYR A 145 12.70 -10.32 4.70
CA TYR A 145 12.28 -10.86 3.41
C TYR A 145 12.38 -9.81 2.30
N PRO A 146 13.56 -9.59 1.70
CA PRO A 146 13.71 -8.60 0.65
C PRO A 146 12.87 -8.96 -0.58
N VAL A 147 12.42 -7.94 -1.30
CA VAL A 147 11.83 -8.15 -2.63
C VAL A 147 12.85 -8.79 -3.59
N SER A 148 12.36 -9.56 -4.55
CA SER A 148 13.21 -10.20 -5.56
C SER A 148 14.12 -9.19 -6.29
N ARG A 149 15.28 -9.62 -6.79
CA ARG A 149 16.20 -8.75 -7.54
C ARG A 149 15.51 -8.07 -8.73
N THR A 150 14.59 -8.78 -9.38
CA THR A 150 13.76 -8.24 -10.48
C THR A 150 12.89 -7.11 -9.99
N HIS A 151 12.12 -7.31 -8.90
CA HIS A 151 11.28 -6.27 -8.31
C HIS A 151 12.10 -5.07 -7.82
N LEU A 152 13.26 -5.30 -7.20
CA LEU A 152 14.17 -4.24 -6.77
C LEU A 152 14.60 -3.35 -7.95
N ASN A 153 14.99 -3.95 -9.08
CA ASN A 153 15.39 -3.20 -10.27
C ASN A 153 14.21 -2.50 -10.94
N LEU A 154 13.03 -3.14 -10.99
CA LEU A 154 11.81 -2.50 -11.48
C LEU A 154 11.44 -1.29 -10.62
N GLY A 155 11.55 -1.39 -9.29
CA GLY A 155 11.36 -0.27 -8.37
C GLY A 155 12.34 0.88 -8.62
N ARG A 156 13.61 0.58 -8.94
CA ARG A 156 14.62 1.60 -9.32
C ARG A 156 14.25 2.34 -10.59
N VAL A 157 13.83 1.60 -11.63
CA VAL A 157 13.37 2.21 -12.89
C VAL A 157 12.14 3.05 -12.61
N PHE A 158 11.14 2.47 -11.96
CA PHE A 158 9.86 3.11 -11.66
C PHE A 158 10.04 4.44 -10.92
N LYS A 159 10.74 4.45 -9.78
CA LYS A 159 10.91 5.67 -8.99
C LYS A 159 11.66 6.79 -9.73
N THR A 160 12.48 6.42 -10.74
CA THR A 160 13.24 7.35 -11.57
C THR A 160 12.38 7.97 -12.67
N ILE A 161 11.55 7.16 -13.36
CA ILE A 161 10.83 7.59 -14.57
C ILE A 161 9.34 7.88 -14.35
N SER A 162 8.79 7.56 -13.17
CA SER A 162 7.37 7.72 -12.89
C SER A 162 6.91 9.17 -13.11
N THR A 163 5.76 9.37 -13.74
CA THR A 163 5.14 10.69 -13.82
C THR A 163 4.53 11.09 -12.47
N THR A 164 4.16 12.35 -12.26
CA THR A 164 3.42 12.76 -11.05
C THR A 164 2.10 11.98 -10.88
N PRO A 165 1.20 11.89 -11.88
CA PRO A 165 0.01 11.04 -11.77
C PRO A 165 0.36 9.55 -11.60
N GLY A 166 1.42 9.05 -12.24
CA GLY A 166 1.90 7.68 -12.06
C GLY A 166 2.37 7.40 -10.63
N SER A 167 2.97 8.40 -9.98
CA SER A 167 3.44 8.31 -8.60
C SER A 167 2.27 8.16 -7.65
N PHE A 168 1.27 9.04 -7.71
CA PHE A 168 0.07 8.93 -6.87
C PHE A 168 -0.78 7.70 -7.18
N THR A 169 -0.81 7.24 -8.43
CA THR A 169 -1.47 5.96 -8.76
C THR A 169 -0.77 4.78 -8.09
N ALA A 170 0.56 4.79 -8.05
CA ALA A 170 1.34 3.75 -7.39
C ALA A 170 1.22 3.80 -5.86
N THR A 171 1.22 5.00 -5.26
CA THR A 171 0.93 5.25 -3.84
C THR A 171 -0.38 4.56 -3.45
N LEU A 172 -1.48 4.90 -4.13
CA LEU A 172 -2.79 4.33 -3.86
C LEU A 172 -2.87 2.81 -4.09
N LEU A 173 -2.12 2.29 -5.08
CA LEU A 173 -2.03 0.84 -5.29
C LEU A 173 -1.44 0.11 -4.08
N GLY A 174 -0.38 0.65 -3.49
CA GLY A 174 0.24 0.02 -2.34
C GLY A 174 -0.60 0.17 -1.08
N GLU A 175 -1.06 1.38 -0.82
CA GLU A 175 -1.74 1.72 0.43
C GLU A 175 -3.13 1.11 0.53
N GLU A 176 -4.01 1.23 -0.48
CA GLU A 176 -5.43 0.86 -0.28
C GLU A 176 -5.65 -0.65 -0.11
N ILE A 177 -4.84 -1.48 -0.78
CA ILE A 177 -4.94 -2.95 -0.63
C ILE A 177 -4.45 -3.36 0.76
N LEU A 178 -3.33 -2.80 1.21
CA LEU A 178 -2.79 -3.07 2.55
C LEU A 178 -3.69 -2.50 3.64
N ASP A 179 -4.21 -1.28 3.49
CA ASP A 179 -5.17 -0.65 4.40
C ASP A 179 -6.40 -1.54 4.60
N TRP A 180 -6.96 -2.10 3.51
CA TRP A 180 -8.08 -3.04 3.63
C TRP A 180 -7.72 -4.27 4.47
N MET A 181 -6.55 -4.88 4.25
CA MET A 181 -6.10 -6.05 5.03
C MET A 181 -5.83 -5.69 6.49
N GLN A 182 -5.21 -4.55 6.75
CA GLN A 182 -4.88 -4.08 8.09
C GLN A 182 -6.14 -3.71 8.89
N ARG A 183 -7.17 -3.19 8.22
CA ARG A 183 -8.49 -2.94 8.83
C ARG A 183 -9.21 -4.21 9.27
N LEU A 184 -8.90 -5.36 8.67
CA LEU A 184 -9.35 -6.67 9.16
C LEU A 184 -8.47 -7.18 10.31
N THR A 185 -7.21 -6.76 10.35
CA THR A 185 -6.20 -7.27 11.29
C THR A 185 -6.29 -6.64 12.68
N PHE A 186 -6.29 -5.31 12.80
CA PHE A 186 -6.24 -4.67 14.11
C PHE A 186 -7.44 -4.98 15.03
N PRO A 187 -8.70 -5.19 14.55
CA PRO A 187 -9.79 -5.55 15.45
C PRO A 187 -9.83 -7.05 15.80
N ASP A 188 -9.08 -7.91 15.09
CA ASP A 188 -9.14 -9.36 15.27
C ASP A 188 -8.35 -9.83 16.50
N GLU A 189 -9.06 -10.27 17.54
CA GLU A 189 -8.46 -10.73 18.81
C GLU A 189 -7.68 -12.05 18.69
N ARG A 190 -7.84 -12.78 17.58
CA ARG A 190 -7.02 -13.96 17.26
C ARG A 190 -5.58 -13.60 16.92
N VAL A 191 -5.32 -12.32 16.59
CA VAL A 191 -4.01 -11.82 16.19
C VAL A 191 -3.23 -11.28 17.39
N GLN A 192 -1.90 -11.43 17.36
CA GLN A 192 -0.98 -10.89 18.37
C GLN A 192 -1.26 -9.42 18.67
N SER A 193 -1.32 -9.07 19.96
CA SER A 193 -1.64 -7.72 20.43
C SER A 193 -0.68 -6.65 19.87
N LEU A 194 0.62 -6.97 19.77
CA LEU A 194 1.62 -6.10 19.16
C LEU A 194 1.33 -5.85 17.66
N VAL A 195 1.00 -6.88 16.89
CA VAL A 195 0.68 -6.75 15.46
C VAL A 195 -0.60 -5.93 15.25
N ARG A 196 -1.61 -6.12 16.10
CA ARG A 196 -2.82 -5.29 16.10
C ARG A 196 -2.50 -3.83 16.39
N GLY A 197 -1.60 -3.55 17.33
CA GLY A 197 -1.12 -2.20 17.63
C GLY A 197 -0.39 -1.54 16.45
N VAL A 198 0.57 -2.26 15.84
CA VAL A 198 1.32 -1.81 14.66
C VAL A 198 0.37 -1.47 13.49
N THR A 199 -0.56 -2.37 13.19
CA THR A 199 -1.55 -2.17 12.11
C THR A 199 -2.52 -1.04 12.42
N ARG A 200 -2.93 -0.85 13.67
CA ARG A 200 -3.78 0.27 14.09
C ARG A 200 -3.10 1.62 13.85
N ILE A 201 -1.84 1.77 14.28
CA ILE A 201 -1.08 3.01 14.08
C ILE A 201 -1.01 3.33 12.58
N HIS A 202 -0.54 2.37 11.78
CA HIS A 202 -0.39 2.54 10.33
C HIS A 202 -1.72 2.94 9.66
N VAL A 203 -2.82 2.21 9.91
CA VAL A 203 -4.14 2.50 9.30
C VAL A 203 -4.68 3.90 9.62
N VAL A 204 -4.44 4.41 10.83
CA VAL A 204 -4.91 5.74 11.24
C VAL A 204 -4.14 6.84 10.51
N GLU A 205 -2.85 6.63 10.26
CA GLU A 205 -1.98 7.57 9.57
C GLU A 205 -2.20 7.52 8.06
N GLU A 206 -2.19 6.33 7.46
CA GLU A 206 -2.39 6.09 6.02
C GLU A 206 -3.73 6.57 5.47
N ALA A 207 -4.78 6.64 6.30
CA ALA A 207 -6.06 7.19 5.86
C ALA A 207 -5.93 8.64 5.35
N ARG A 208 -4.94 9.39 5.85
CA ARG A 208 -4.64 10.75 5.39
C ARG A 208 -3.82 10.74 4.09
N HIS A 209 -2.84 9.85 3.97
CA HIS A 209 -2.00 9.69 2.77
C HIS A 209 -2.85 9.31 1.57
N VAL A 210 -3.71 8.29 1.72
CA VAL A 210 -4.70 7.89 0.71
C VAL A 210 -5.57 9.08 0.31
N ARG A 211 -6.03 9.88 1.28
CA ARG A 211 -6.88 11.03 1.00
C ARG A 211 -6.16 12.09 0.17
N TYR A 212 -4.93 12.41 0.54
CA TYR A 212 -4.07 13.34 -0.18
C TYR A 212 -3.76 12.85 -1.60
N ALA A 213 -3.35 11.59 -1.72
CA ALA A 213 -3.02 10.96 -3.00
C ALA A 213 -4.23 10.90 -3.95
N ARG A 214 -5.45 10.64 -3.45
CA ARG A 214 -6.67 10.71 -4.26
C ARG A 214 -6.93 12.12 -4.80
N GLU A 215 -6.86 13.15 -3.97
CA GLU A 215 -7.12 14.54 -4.41
C GLU A 215 -6.03 15.03 -5.39
N GLU A 216 -4.76 14.68 -5.15
CA GLU A 216 -3.67 14.98 -6.07
C GLU A 216 -3.80 14.22 -7.38
N LEU A 217 -4.13 12.92 -7.36
CA LEU A 217 -4.31 12.15 -8.59
C LEU A 217 -5.45 12.70 -9.44
N ARG A 218 -6.59 13.05 -8.83
CA ARG A 218 -7.71 13.72 -9.53
C ARG A 218 -7.23 14.99 -10.23
N ARG A 219 -6.49 15.85 -9.53
CA ARG A 219 -5.92 17.08 -10.11
C ARG A 219 -4.98 16.77 -11.27
N GLN A 220 -4.04 15.85 -11.07
CA GLN A 220 -3.04 15.50 -12.08
C GLN A 220 -3.66 14.85 -13.33
N MET A 221 -4.73 14.07 -13.18
CA MET A 221 -5.45 13.50 -14.32
C MET A 221 -6.19 14.54 -15.16
N VAL A 222 -6.43 15.75 -14.63
CA VAL A 222 -6.99 16.89 -15.37
C VAL A 222 -5.88 17.81 -15.91
N THR A 223 -4.85 18.10 -15.10
CA THR A 223 -3.87 19.16 -15.42
C THR A 223 -2.59 18.66 -16.09
N ALA A 224 -2.24 17.38 -15.96
CA ALA A 224 -1.00 16.86 -16.54
C ALA A 224 -1.09 16.79 -18.07
N PRO A 225 0.03 16.93 -18.79
CA PRO A 225 0.07 16.74 -20.25
C PRO A 225 -0.48 15.37 -20.65
N ARG A 226 -1.14 15.28 -21.82
CA ARG A 226 -1.77 14.04 -22.30
C ARG A 226 -0.82 12.85 -22.33
N TRP A 227 0.43 13.04 -22.75
CA TRP A 227 1.44 11.97 -22.78
C TRP A 227 1.68 11.37 -21.37
N SER A 228 1.69 12.20 -20.33
CA SER A 228 1.90 11.77 -18.94
C SER A 228 0.69 11.01 -18.41
N GLN A 229 -0.51 11.44 -18.77
CA GLN A 229 -1.74 10.71 -18.46
C GLN A 229 -1.75 9.33 -19.15
N GLU A 230 -1.50 9.27 -20.46
CA GLU A 230 -1.47 7.99 -21.19
C GLU A 230 -0.38 7.05 -20.67
N PHE A 231 0.81 7.60 -20.38
CA PHE A 231 1.89 6.83 -19.77
C PHE A 231 1.48 6.25 -18.42
N THR A 232 0.77 7.03 -17.59
CA THR A 232 0.23 6.56 -16.30
C THR A 232 -0.79 5.43 -16.50
N ARG A 233 -1.70 5.54 -17.48
CA ARG A 233 -2.69 4.49 -17.75
C ARG A 233 -2.03 3.17 -18.09
N VAL A 234 -1.00 3.19 -18.93
CA VAL A 234 -0.27 1.97 -19.33
C VAL A 234 0.58 1.43 -18.17
N THR A 235 1.40 2.28 -17.55
CA THR A 235 2.36 1.85 -16.52
C THR A 235 1.69 1.42 -15.22
N SER A 236 0.55 2.01 -14.84
CA SER A 236 -0.20 1.60 -13.64
C SER A 236 -0.66 0.14 -13.71
N GLY A 237 -1.06 -0.33 -14.90
CA GLY A 237 -1.47 -1.73 -15.07
C GLY A 237 -0.31 -2.72 -14.96
N GLU A 238 0.88 -2.34 -15.44
CA GLU A 238 2.08 -3.16 -15.24
C GLU A 238 2.55 -3.14 -13.79
N PHE A 239 2.46 -1.98 -13.13
CA PHE A 239 2.75 -1.87 -11.70
C PHE A 239 1.78 -2.70 -10.85
N ALA A 240 0.48 -2.71 -11.19
CA ALA A 240 -0.52 -3.60 -10.60
C ALA A 240 -0.12 -5.08 -10.69
N ARG A 241 0.42 -5.52 -11.83
CA ARG A 241 0.89 -6.90 -12.04
C ARG A 241 2.13 -7.23 -11.21
N ILE A 242 3.08 -6.30 -11.11
CA ILE A 242 4.28 -6.47 -10.28
C ILE A 242 3.88 -6.54 -8.80
N PHE A 243 3.04 -5.61 -8.37
CA PHE A 243 2.63 -5.47 -6.99
C PHE A 243 1.82 -6.68 -6.52
N SER A 244 0.87 -7.18 -7.33
CA SER A 244 0.07 -8.36 -6.97
C SER A 244 0.91 -9.61 -6.71
N VAL A 245 2.04 -9.76 -7.41
CA VAL A 245 3.00 -10.86 -7.19
C VAL A 245 3.90 -10.59 -5.99
N ALA A 246 4.25 -9.34 -5.71
CA ALA A 246 5.17 -8.97 -4.63
C ALA A 246 4.60 -9.21 -3.21
N PHE A 247 3.27 -9.30 -3.06
CA PHE A 247 2.60 -9.60 -1.79
C PHE A 247 2.98 -10.94 -1.15
N VAL A 248 3.58 -11.85 -1.91
CA VAL A 248 3.95 -13.17 -1.42
C VAL A 248 5.44 -13.36 -1.68
N ASN A 249 6.23 -13.39 -0.61
CA ASN A 249 7.63 -13.79 -0.72
C ASN A 249 7.72 -15.33 -0.65
N PRO A 250 8.18 -16.03 -1.71
CA PRO A 250 8.24 -17.48 -1.70
C PRO A 250 9.14 -18.11 -0.63
N GLU A 251 10.10 -17.36 -0.08
CA GLU A 251 11.03 -17.87 0.94
C GLU A 251 10.31 -18.16 2.28
N VAL A 252 9.13 -17.58 2.51
CA VAL A 252 8.32 -17.89 3.70
C VAL A 252 7.98 -19.38 3.77
N TYR A 253 7.70 -20.01 2.63
CA TYR A 253 7.31 -21.42 2.58
C TYR A 253 8.46 -22.35 2.99
N THR A 254 9.67 -22.08 2.48
CA THR A 254 10.86 -22.86 2.84
C THR A 254 11.17 -22.72 4.32
N ASN A 255 11.03 -21.51 4.88
CA ASN A 255 11.31 -21.25 6.30
C ASN A 255 10.32 -21.94 7.25
N VAL A 256 9.13 -22.32 6.78
CA VAL A 256 8.15 -23.09 7.55
C VAL A 256 8.11 -24.58 7.16
N GLY A 257 9.10 -25.05 6.39
CA GLY A 257 9.24 -26.46 6.03
C GLY A 257 8.31 -26.95 4.91
N LEU A 258 7.77 -26.05 4.10
CA LEU A 258 6.93 -26.39 2.93
C LEU A 258 7.75 -26.44 1.64
N ASP A 259 7.32 -27.25 0.68
CA ASP A 259 7.85 -27.19 -0.69
C ASP A 259 7.43 -25.88 -1.35
N GLN A 260 8.41 -25.04 -1.65
CA GLN A 260 8.18 -23.71 -2.22
C GLN A 260 7.45 -23.75 -3.57
N ARG A 261 7.76 -24.74 -4.42
CA ARG A 261 7.17 -24.82 -5.77
C ARG A 261 5.71 -25.22 -5.68
N GLU A 262 5.39 -26.21 -4.85
CA GLU A 262 4.02 -26.63 -4.56
C GLU A 262 3.22 -25.47 -3.95
N ALA A 263 3.75 -24.81 -2.91
CA ALA A 263 3.07 -23.72 -2.24
C ALA A 263 2.75 -22.56 -3.20
N VAL A 264 3.74 -22.10 -3.97
CA VAL A 264 3.54 -21.03 -4.96
C VAL A 264 2.54 -21.43 -6.05
N ALA A 265 2.56 -22.69 -6.50
CA ALA A 265 1.59 -23.18 -7.47
C ALA A 265 0.16 -23.14 -6.90
N GLN A 266 -0.03 -23.55 -5.64
CA GLN A 266 -1.33 -23.53 -4.99
C GLN A 266 -1.83 -22.10 -4.70
N VAL A 267 -0.95 -21.17 -4.30
CA VAL A 267 -1.32 -19.76 -4.15
C VAL A 267 -1.80 -19.16 -5.47
N ARG A 268 -1.12 -19.46 -6.59
CA ARG A 268 -1.54 -18.99 -7.92
C ARG A 268 -2.88 -19.58 -8.37
N ALA A 269 -3.14 -20.83 -8.00
CA ALA A 269 -4.39 -21.52 -8.32
C ALA A 269 -5.54 -21.16 -7.35
N SER A 270 -5.24 -20.56 -6.19
CA SER A 270 -6.24 -20.29 -5.15
C SER A 270 -7.30 -19.29 -5.60
N GLY A 271 -8.56 -19.74 -5.61
CA GLY A 271 -9.72 -18.89 -5.84
C GLY A 271 -9.90 -17.88 -4.71
N HIS A 272 -9.77 -18.35 -3.45
CA HIS A 272 -9.84 -17.51 -2.25
C HIS A 272 -8.80 -16.38 -2.28
N ARG A 273 -7.53 -16.68 -2.61
CA ARG A 273 -6.50 -15.64 -2.69
C ARG A 273 -6.82 -14.57 -3.72
N ARG A 274 -7.38 -14.98 -4.87
CA ARG A 274 -7.80 -14.07 -5.93
C ARG A 274 -8.94 -13.17 -5.45
N GLU A 275 -9.93 -13.73 -4.78
CA GLU A 275 -11.05 -12.98 -4.19
C GLU A 275 -10.58 -11.97 -3.15
N VAL A 276 -9.67 -12.37 -2.25
CA VAL A 276 -9.05 -11.47 -1.26
C VAL A 276 -8.38 -10.29 -1.94
N MET A 277 -7.57 -10.52 -2.99
CA MET A 277 -6.88 -9.45 -3.70
C MET A 277 -7.82 -8.54 -4.48
N GLN A 278 -8.84 -9.09 -5.13
CA GLN A 278 -9.87 -8.31 -5.86
C GLN A 278 -10.72 -7.48 -4.90
N THR A 279 -11.08 -8.04 -3.75
CA THR A 279 -11.87 -7.34 -2.72
C THR A 279 -11.08 -6.19 -2.12
N GLY A 280 -9.82 -6.41 -1.75
CA GLY A 280 -8.94 -5.36 -1.26
C GLY A 280 -8.68 -4.27 -2.30
N ALA A 281 -8.54 -4.62 -3.58
CA ALA A 281 -8.33 -3.66 -4.65
C ALA A 281 -9.59 -2.93 -5.12
N LYS A 282 -10.80 -3.38 -4.73
CA LYS A 282 -12.06 -2.89 -5.32
C LYS A 282 -12.24 -1.38 -5.20
N ARG A 283 -12.03 -0.81 -4.01
CA ARG A 283 -12.20 0.64 -3.76
C ARG A 283 -11.23 1.49 -4.58
N LEU A 284 -10.02 0.98 -4.78
CA LEU A 284 -9.01 1.58 -5.63
C LEU A 284 -9.43 1.51 -7.10
N THR A 285 -9.80 0.32 -7.58
CA THR A 285 -10.14 0.13 -8.99
C THR A 285 -11.39 0.93 -9.39
N ASP A 286 -12.39 1.01 -8.53
CA ASP A 286 -13.58 1.83 -8.77
C ASP A 286 -13.17 3.31 -8.92
N PHE A 287 -12.37 3.82 -7.99
CA PHE A 287 -11.85 5.19 -8.03
C PHE A 287 -11.02 5.47 -9.30
N LEU A 288 -10.11 4.56 -9.66
CA LEU A 288 -9.28 4.70 -10.86
C LEU A 288 -10.12 4.63 -12.16
N ASP A 289 -11.25 3.92 -12.18
CA ASP A 289 -12.18 3.91 -13.31
C ASP A 289 -12.90 5.26 -13.44
N ASP A 290 -13.42 5.77 -12.32
CA ASP A 290 -14.15 7.05 -12.26
C ASP A 290 -13.31 8.21 -12.80
N ILE A 291 -12.03 8.29 -12.40
CA ILE A 291 -11.12 9.37 -12.85
C ILE A 291 -10.48 9.07 -14.21
N GLY A 292 -10.82 7.94 -14.84
CA GLY A 292 -10.40 7.59 -16.20
C GLY A 292 -8.96 7.09 -16.34
N VAL A 293 -8.37 6.55 -15.27
CA VAL A 293 -7.07 5.83 -15.33
C VAL A 293 -7.26 4.44 -15.97
N LEU A 294 -8.35 3.74 -15.66
CA LEU A 294 -8.60 2.37 -16.17
C LEU A 294 -9.19 2.32 -17.58
N ARG A 295 -8.45 2.83 -18.57
CA ARG A 295 -8.86 2.85 -19.99
C ARG A 295 -7.87 2.11 -20.90
N GLY A 296 -8.35 1.72 -22.08
CA GLY A 296 -7.53 1.17 -23.15
C GLY A 296 -6.69 -0.04 -22.75
N VAL A 297 -5.40 -0.04 -23.13
CA VAL A 297 -4.44 -1.11 -22.81
C VAL A 297 -4.21 -1.22 -21.30
N GLY A 298 -4.23 -0.11 -20.57
CA GLY A 298 -4.08 -0.09 -19.11
C GLY A 298 -5.09 -0.99 -18.41
N ARG A 299 -6.37 -0.90 -18.79
CA ARG A 299 -7.44 -1.75 -18.22
C ARG A 299 -7.17 -3.24 -18.45
N ARG A 300 -6.62 -3.63 -19.60
CA ARG A 300 -6.29 -5.04 -19.89
C ARG A 300 -5.18 -5.54 -18.98
N LEU A 301 -4.16 -4.71 -18.71
CA LEU A 301 -3.08 -5.05 -17.79
C LEU A 301 -3.58 -5.17 -16.34
N TRP A 302 -4.49 -4.29 -15.92
CA TRP A 302 -5.16 -4.41 -14.60
C TRP A 302 -6.01 -5.68 -14.46
N LYS A 303 -6.71 -6.12 -15.52
CA LYS A 303 -7.38 -7.43 -15.50
C LYS A 303 -6.36 -8.59 -15.42
N ALA A 304 -5.28 -8.48 -16.19
CA ALA A 304 -4.22 -9.49 -16.20
C ALA A 304 -3.44 -9.57 -14.88
N SER A 305 -3.38 -8.49 -14.08
CA SER A 305 -2.76 -8.51 -12.75
C SER A 305 -3.55 -9.32 -11.72
N GLY A 306 -4.83 -9.61 -12.01
CA GLY A 306 -5.76 -10.28 -11.11
C GLY A 306 -6.43 -9.36 -10.09
N LEU A 307 -6.08 -8.06 -10.04
CA LEU A 307 -6.66 -7.08 -9.10
C LEU A 307 -8.00 -6.51 -9.59
N LEU A 308 -8.24 -6.48 -10.90
CA LEU A 308 -9.49 -6.06 -11.52
C LEU A 308 -10.25 -7.27 -12.06
N ALA A 309 -11.52 -7.40 -11.68
CA ALA A 309 -12.43 -8.41 -12.23
C ALA A 309 -12.76 -8.17 -13.72
#